data_AF-A0A7H8Z0A7-F1
#
_entry.id   AF-A0A7H8Z0A7-F1
#
_cell.length_a   1.000
_cell.length_b   1.000
_cell.length_c   1.000
_cell.angle_alpha   90.00
_cell.angle_beta   90.00
_cell.angle_gamma   90.00
#
_symmetry.space_group_name_H-M   'P 1'
#
loop_
_entity.id
_entity.type
_entity.pdbx_description
1 polymer ?
#
loop_
_entity_poly.entity_id
_entity_poly.type
_entity_poly.pdbx_seq_one_letter_code
_entity_poly.pdbx_strand_id
1 'polypeptide(L)'
;MRSSVKVLSVAAALVMAVGLSACDEQDIAQPSPGSGSATSSAEPDSGDSDASPSEDSKDDKDAKDTKGKSGETTKSGSEIQEIKPVTFKDEEIGLTQTCDKVIEDYAAPKYKASRDSDTVYLLHCTLDFSGDIAFSSTIVDSTSLQDKTESRHKADEYGALLADDLKDDGLEVFDSEDSGSTHVEGWVSMATVSESTKLKPFSEGTTSIVYDRAAGKGIQSGKQYAAYSDTQDLVLK
;
A
#
# COMPACT_ATOMS: atom_id res chain seq x y z
N MET A 1 10.95 -26.67 68.49
CA MET A 1 11.35 -26.48 67.08
C MET A 1 10.57 -25.28 66.55
N ARG A 2 11.24 -24.16 66.26
CA ARG A 2 10.62 -22.97 65.65
C ARG A 2 11.09 -22.95 64.19
N SER A 3 10.20 -23.31 63.26
CA SER A 3 10.51 -23.34 61.83
C SER A 3 10.54 -21.93 61.27
N SER A 4 11.70 -21.53 60.76
CA SER A 4 11.90 -20.35 59.93
C SER A 4 11.48 -20.69 58.48
N VAL A 5 10.46 -20.04 57.95
CA VAL A 5 10.13 -20.12 56.52
C VAL A 5 10.92 -19.04 55.79
N LYS A 6 11.91 -19.45 54.99
CA LYS A 6 12.67 -18.58 54.08
C LYS A 6 11.84 -18.37 52.80
N VAL A 7 11.48 -17.12 52.52
CA VAL A 7 10.89 -16.70 51.25
C VAL A 7 12.00 -16.57 50.21
N LEU A 8 12.00 -17.43 49.21
CA LEU A 8 12.87 -17.33 48.04
C LEU A 8 12.26 -16.32 47.06
N SER A 9 12.92 -15.17 46.93
CA SER A 9 12.66 -14.22 45.83
C SER A 9 13.33 -14.72 44.56
N VAL A 10 12.54 -14.99 43.53
CA VAL A 10 13.03 -15.27 42.18
C VAL A 10 13.13 -13.94 41.43
N ALA A 11 14.36 -13.53 41.13
CA ALA A 11 14.62 -12.43 40.20
C ALA A 11 14.55 -12.99 38.77
N ALA A 12 13.62 -12.47 37.97
CA ALA A 12 13.59 -12.74 36.54
C ALA A 12 14.58 -11.80 35.83
N ALA A 13 15.61 -12.37 35.21
CA ALA A 13 16.51 -11.63 34.33
C ALA A 13 15.86 -11.50 32.94
N LEU A 14 15.61 -10.27 32.51
CA LEU A 14 15.24 -9.93 31.13
C LEU A 14 16.52 -9.90 30.28
N VAL A 15 16.65 -10.86 29.37
CA VAL A 15 17.66 -10.86 28.31
C VAL A 15 17.17 -9.95 27.20
N MET A 16 17.81 -8.80 27.01
CA MET A 16 17.63 -7.97 25.82
C MET A 16 18.40 -8.61 24.67
N ALA A 17 17.68 -9.19 23.71
CA ALA A 17 18.24 -9.57 22.42
C ALA A 17 18.38 -8.30 21.57
N VAL A 18 19.61 -7.80 21.42
CA VAL A 18 19.95 -6.82 20.37
C VAL A 18 20.29 -7.59 19.11
N GLY A 19 19.46 -7.40 18.09
CA GLY A 19 19.63 -7.96 16.74
C GLY A 19 20.81 -7.35 15.99
N LEU A 20 21.32 -8.14 15.05
CA LEU A 20 22.51 -7.90 14.24
C LEU A 20 22.38 -6.64 13.36
N SER A 21 23.42 -5.80 13.36
CA SER A 21 23.69 -4.93 12.21
C SER A 21 24.59 -5.70 11.24
N ALA A 22 24.01 -6.03 10.08
CA ALA A 22 24.74 -6.45 8.90
C ALA A 22 24.97 -5.20 8.04
N CYS A 23 26.22 -4.81 7.89
CA CYS A 23 26.69 -4.03 6.74
C CYS A 23 27.95 -4.74 6.23
N ASP A 24 27.75 -5.71 5.34
CA ASP A 24 28.80 -6.21 4.46
C ASP A 24 28.97 -5.17 3.35
N GLU A 25 30.11 -4.50 3.35
CA GLU A 25 30.65 -3.78 2.19
C GLU A 25 31.01 -4.83 1.12
N GLN A 26 30.26 -4.86 0.02
CA GLN A 26 30.73 -5.51 -1.21
C GLN A 26 30.90 -4.49 -2.33
N ASP A 27 32.17 -4.20 -2.59
CA ASP A 27 32.74 -3.66 -3.81
C ASP A 27 32.09 -4.26 -5.06
N ILE A 28 31.36 -3.44 -5.83
CA ILE A 28 30.89 -3.82 -7.16
C ILE A 28 31.88 -3.28 -8.19
N ALA A 29 32.62 -4.19 -8.80
CA ALA A 29 33.50 -3.93 -9.92
C ALA A 29 32.72 -3.43 -11.16
N GLN A 30 33.19 -2.32 -11.74
CA GLN A 30 32.82 -1.81 -13.05
C GLN A 30 32.99 -2.85 -14.18
N PRO A 31 32.17 -2.77 -15.25
CA PRO A 31 32.62 -3.09 -16.59
C PRO A 31 32.92 -1.83 -17.40
N SER A 32 34.07 -1.84 -18.10
CA SER A 32 34.50 -0.86 -19.09
C SER A 32 33.66 -0.92 -20.39
N PRO A 33 33.63 0.17 -21.20
CA PRO A 33 32.97 0.20 -22.49
C PRO A 33 33.90 -0.34 -23.60
N GLY A 34 33.40 -1.28 -24.40
CA GLY A 34 34.08 -1.86 -25.56
C GLY A 34 33.41 -1.45 -26.87
N SER A 35 34.12 -0.62 -27.63
CA SER A 35 33.84 -0.16 -29.00
C SER A 35 33.94 -1.29 -30.04
N GLY A 36 33.15 -1.21 -31.14
CA GLY A 36 33.35 -2.05 -32.33
C GLY A 36 32.30 -1.86 -33.44
N SER A 37 32.71 -1.21 -34.53
CA SER A 37 31.95 -0.73 -35.69
C SER A 37 31.36 -1.75 -36.69
N ALA A 38 30.35 -1.26 -37.43
CA ALA A 38 29.99 -1.46 -38.87
C ALA A 38 29.63 -2.88 -39.36
N THR A 39 28.67 -3.14 -40.26
CA THR A 39 28.50 -2.56 -41.62
C THR A 39 27.06 -2.70 -42.17
N SER A 40 26.66 -1.69 -42.96
CA SER A 40 25.71 -1.55 -44.08
C SER A 40 24.94 -2.76 -44.65
N SER A 41 23.65 -2.56 -45.04
CA SER A 41 23.23 -2.27 -46.45
C SER A 41 21.71 -2.27 -46.70
N ALA A 42 21.26 -1.18 -47.35
CA ALA A 42 20.27 -1.01 -48.43
C ALA A 42 18.79 -1.46 -48.33
N GLU A 43 17.91 -0.47 -48.53
CA GLU A 43 16.47 -0.42 -48.89
C GLU A 43 16.15 -1.03 -50.29
N PRO A 44 14.96 -0.82 -50.92
CA PRO A 44 13.55 -0.73 -50.48
C PRO A 44 12.64 -1.68 -51.31
N ASP A 45 11.33 -1.80 -50.98
CA ASP A 45 10.31 -1.84 -52.05
C ASP A 45 8.92 -1.39 -51.56
N SER A 46 8.08 -1.11 -52.55
CA SER A 46 7.08 -0.06 -52.67
C SER A 46 5.67 -0.65 -52.90
N GLY A 47 4.62 0.17 -52.71
CA GLY A 47 3.26 -0.05 -53.26
C GLY A 47 2.19 -0.09 -52.16
N ASP A 48 1.46 0.98 -51.82
CA ASP A 48 0.52 1.85 -52.56
C ASP A 48 -0.92 1.29 -52.68
N SER A 49 -1.86 2.08 -52.12
CA SER A 49 -3.30 2.24 -52.47
C SER A 49 -4.24 1.02 -52.31
N ASP A 50 -5.55 1.07 -51.99
CA ASP A 50 -6.58 2.12 -51.91
C ASP A 50 -7.87 1.53 -51.23
N ALA A 51 -8.77 2.42 -50.82
CA ALA A 51 -10.25 2.34 -50.82
C ALA A 51 -11.06 1.30 -49.99
N SER A 52 -11.91 1.83 -49.09
CA SER A 52 -13.19 1.26 -48.57
C SER A 52 -14.29 1.18 -49.67
N PRO A 53 -15.60 0.92 -49.43
CA PRO A 53 -16.39 0.52 -48.24
C PRO A 53 -17.48 -0.57 -48.52
N SER A 54 -18.45 -0.73 -47.59
CA SER A 54 -19.85 -1.27 -47.70
C SER A 54 -20.09 -2.56 -46.90
N GLU A 55 -21.25 -2.88 -46.30
CA GLU A 55 -22.49 -2.22 -45.83
C GLU A 55 -23.28 -3.29 -45.03
N ASP A 56 -24.16 -2.85 -44.13
CA ASP A 56 -25.43 -3.46 -43.65
C ASP A 56 -25.52 -4.75 -42.80
N SER A 57 -26.11 -4.59 -41.60
CA SER A 57 -27.41 -5.18 -41.13
C SER A 57 -27.45 -5.16 -39.59
N LYS A 58 -28.22 -4.26 -38.95
CA LYS A 58 -29.62 -4.38 -38.48
C LYS A 58 -29.89 -5.40 -37.34
N ASP A 59 -30.47 -4.82 -36.28
CA ASP A 59 -31.37 -5.37 -35.25
C ASP A 59 -30.82 -6.39 -34.23
N ASP A 60 -30.70 -5.98 -32.96
CA ASP A 60 -31.66 -6.38 -31.93
C ASP A 60 -31.38 -5.72 -30.55
N LYS A 61 -32.42 -5.01 -30.08
CA LYS A 61 -33.01 -5.00 -28.73
C LYS A 61 -32.14 -5.03 -27.46
N ASP A 62 -32.48 -4.06 -26.59
CA ASP A 62 -32.55 -4.20 -25.14
C ASP A 62 -31.26 -4.57 -24.39
N ALA A 63 -30.35 -3.60 -24.30
CA ALA A 63 -29.61 -3.40 -23.07
C ALA A 63 -29.98 -2.02 -22.53
N LYS A 64 -30.94 -2.01 -21.61
CA LYS A 64 -31.06 -0.91 -20.65
C LYS A 64 -29.78 -0.97 -19.81
N ASP A 65 -28.74 -0.32 -20.32
CA ASP A 65 -27.52 -0.06 -19.58
C ASP A 65 -27.92 0.71 -18.33
N THR A 66 -28.01 -0.03 -17.23
CA THR A 66 -27.88 0.53 -15.90
C THR A 66 -26.50 1.18 -15.90
N LYS A 67 -26.48 2.47 -16.27
CA LYS A 67 -25.32 3.35 -16.16
C LYS A 67 -25.02 3.51 -14.67
N GLY A 68 -24.46 2.44 -14.08
CA GLY A 68 -23.66 2.51 -12.88
C GLY A 68 -22.57 3.53 -13.16
N LYS A 69 -22.42 4.46 -12.23
CA LYS A 69 -21.45 5.54 -12.27
C LYS A 69 -20.08 4.93 -12.61
N SER A 70 -19.61 5.13 -13.84
CA SER A 70 -18.27 4.72 -14.27
C SER A 70 -17.29 5.29 -13.26
N GLY A 71 -16.59 4.42 -12.53
CA GLY A 71 -15.53 4.83 -11.62
C GLY A 71 -14.47 5.64 -12.36
N GLU A 72 -13.81 6.54 -11.65
CA GLU A 72 -12.57 7.12 -12.14
C GLU A 72 -11.55 5.99 -12.30
N THR A 73 -10.68 6.08 -13.30
CA THR A 73 -9.65 5.06 -13.53
C THR A 73 -8.29 5.74 -13.47
N THR A 74 -7.31 5.01 -12.95
CA THR A 74 -5.92 5.46 -13.00
C THR A 74 -5.40 5.41 -14.44
N LYS A 75 -4.23 6.00 -14.70
CA LYS A 75 -3.64 6.00 -16.05
C LYS A 75 -3.30 4.59 -16.55
N SER A 76 -3.01 3.65 -15.64
CA SER A 76 -2.78 2.23 -15.92
C SER A 76 -4.09 1.43 -16.08
N GLY A 77 -5.25 2.06 -15.84
CA GLY A 77 -6.56 1.46 -16.02
C GLY A 77 -7.13 0.76 -14.79
N SER A 78 -6.52 0.91 -13.61
CA SER A 78 -7.10 0.41 -12.37
C SER A 78 -8.33 1.21 -11.95
N GLU A 79 -9.38 0.52 -11.50
CA GLU A 79 -10.63 1.16 -11.09
C GLU A 79 -10.50 1.76 -9.69
N ILE A 80 -10.79 3.06 -9.59
CA ILE A 80 -10.91 3.76 -8.31
C ILE A 80 -12.35 3.60 -7.82
N GLN A 81 -12.49 2.95 -6.67
CA GLN A 81 -13.77 2.73 -6.02
C GLN A 81 -13.92 3.64 -4.81
N GLU A 82 -15.05 4.32 -4.73
CA GLU A 82 -15.41 5.14 -3.58
C GLU A 82 -15.88 4.26 -2.42
N ILE A 83 -15.42 4.54 -1.20
CA ILE A 83 -15.93 3.91 0.03
C ILE A 83 -16.70 4.91 0.88
N LYS A 84 -17.57 4.41 1.77
CA LYS A 84 -18.05 5.22 2.90
C LYS A 84 -16.81 5.64 3.70
N PRO A 85 -16.58 6.95 3.93
CA PRO A 85 -15.38 7.39 4.63
C PRO A 85 -15.23 6.68 5.97
N VAL A 86 -14.04 6.16 6.21
CA VAL A 86 -13.64 5.53 7.47
C VAL A 86 -12.69 6.47 8.18
N THR A 87 -12.97 6.79 9.44
CA THR A 87 -12.17 7.75 10.22
C THR A 87 -11.67 7.12 11.51
N PHE A 88 -10.36 7.05 11.66
CA PHE A 88 -9.67 6.67 12.89
C PHE A 88 -9.23 7.93 13.65
N LYS A 89 -9.36 7.91 14.98
CA LYS A 89 -8.95 9.01 15.87
C LYS A 89 -8.05 8.49 16.97
N ASP A 90 -6.76 8.72 16.82
CA ASP A 90 -5.78 8.42 17.85
C ASP A 90 -5.49 9.70 18.67
N GLU A 91 -6.26 9.87 19.73
CA GLU A 91 -6.18 11.04 20.61
C GLU A 91 -4.82 11.13 21.35
N GLU A 92 -4.13 10.00 21.56
CA GLU A 92 -2.84 9.97 22.28
C GLU A 92 -1.76 10.73 21.51
N ILE A 93 -1.74 10.58 20.19
CA ILE A 93 -0.80 11.25 19.29
C ILE A 93 -1.41 12.43 18.53
N GLY A 94 -2.72 12.67 18.68
CA GLY A 94 -3.45 13.74 18.00
C GLY A 94 -3.63 13.51 16.50
N LEU A 95 -3.69 12.26 16.06
CA LEU A 95 -3.90 11.88 14.65
C LEU A 95 -5.39 11.64 14.37
N THR A 96 -5.88 12.24 13.29
CA THR A 96 -7.12 11.83 12.63
C THR A 96 -6.76 11.32 11.24
N GLN A 97 -7.04 10.04 10.96
CA GLN A 97 -6.84 9.44 9.65
C GLN A 97 -8.21 9.17 9.03
N THR A 98 -8.46 9.68 7.83
CA THR A 98 -9.71 9.44 7.10
C THR A 98 -9.40 8.83 5.75
N CYS A 99 -10.02 7.70 5.42
CA CYS A 99 -9.83 7.03 4.14
C CYS A 99 -11.16 6.93 3.39
N ASP A 100 -11.17 7.19 2.09
CA ASP A 100 -12.40 7.44 1.32
C ASP A 100 -12.46 6.78 -0.07
N LYS A 101 -11.32 6.29 -0.59
CA LYS A 101 -11.25 5.55 -1.85
C LYS A 101 -10.32 4.35 -1.74
N VAL A 102 -10.57 3.37 -2.60
CA VAL A 102 -9.76 2.16 -2.71
C VAL A 102 -9.53 1.78 -4.16
N ILE A 103 -8.41 1.12 -4.42
CA ILE A 103 -8.16 0.40 -5.66
C ILE A 103 -7.87 -1.05 -5.28
N GLU A 104 -8.63 -1.96 -5.89
CA GLU A 104 -8.43 -3.40 -5.74
C GLU A 104 -7.54 -3.92 -6.88
N ASP A 105 -6.58 -4.77 -6.56
CA ASP A 105 -5.63 -5.38 -7.50
C ASP A 105 -4.96 -4.40 -8.48
N TYR A 106 -4.35 -3.35 -7.93
CA TYR A 106 -3.65 -2.32 -8.69
C TYR A 106 -2.62 -2.90 -9.67
N ALA A 107 -2.60 -2.35 -10.90
CA ALA A 107 -1.68 -2.72 -11.94
C ALA A 107 -0.30 -2.08 -11.67
N ALA A 108 0.49 -2.71 -10.81
CA ALA A 108 1.85 -2.31 -10.44
C ALA A 108 2.92 -3.11 -11.22
N PRO A 109 3.19 -2.82 -12.50
CA PRO A 109 4.03 -3.66 -13.35
C PRO A 109 5.47 -3.77 -12.86
N LYS A 110 6.07 -2.72 -12.27
CA LYS A 110 7.45 -2.78 -11.77
C LYS A 110 7.54 -3.68 -10.54
N TYR A 111 6.62 -3.52 -9.59
CA TYR A 111 6.51 -4.38 -8.41
C TYR A 111 6.24 -5.84 -8.79
N LYS A 112 5.21 -6.07 -9.62
CA LYS A 112 4.75 -7.41 -10.01
C LYS A 112 5.71 -8.14 -10.95
N ALA A 113 6.70 -7.45 -11.54
CA ALA A 113 7.73 -8.09 -12.38
C ALA A 113 8.50 -9.22 -11.67
N SER A 114 8.59 -9.18 -10.34
CA SER A 114 9.23 -10.23 -9.52
C SER A 114 8.29 -10.86 -8.49
N ARG A 115 7.01 -10.46 -8.50
CA ARG A 115 5.98 -10.77 -7.49
C ARG A 115 4.62 -10.92 -8.16
N ASP A 116 4.55 -11.73 -9.21
CA ASP A 116 3.37 -11.92 -10.05
C ASP A 116 2.17 -12.53 -9.30
N SER A 117 2.43 -13.29 -8.22
CA SER A 117 1.41 -13.85 -7.34
C SER A 117 0.89 -12.90 -6.25
N ASP A 118 1.47 -11.71 -6.11
CA ASP A 118 1.05 -10.75 -5.09
C ASP A 118 -0.12 -9.92 -5.63
N THR A 119 -1.08 -9.61 -4.75
CA THR A 119 -2.17 -8.68 -5.06
C THR A 119 -1.91 -7.36 -4.36
N VAL A 120 -2.02 -6.26 -5.09
CA VAL A 120 -1.74 -4.91 -4.60
C VAL A 120 -3.06 -4.18 -4.38
N TYR A 121 -3.20 -3.51 -3.24
CA TYR A 121 -4.36 -2.72 -2.88
C TYR A 121 -3.91 -1.32 -2.54
N LEU A 122 -4.63 -0.30 -3.00
CA LEU A 122 -4.37 1.09 -2.62
C LEU A 122 -5.53 1.62 -1.79
N LEU A 123 -5.21 2.34 -0.72
CA LEU A 123 -6.17 3.00 0.15
C LEU A 123 -5.83 4.49 0.20
N HIS A 124 -6.73 5.32 -0.30
CA HIS A 124 -6.56 6.76 -0.26
C HIS A 124 -6.93 7.28 1.12
N CYS A 125 -6.03 8.01 1.77
CA CYS A 125 -6.25 8.58 3.09
C CYS A 125 -5.76 10.03 3.20
N THR A 126 -6.36 10.76 4.12
CA THR A 126 -5.89 12.04 4.65
C THR A 126 -5.47 11.82 6.09
N LEU A 127 -4.29 12.32 6.48
CA LEU A 127 -3.81 12.33 7.86
C LEU A 127 -3.70 13.77 8.36
N ASP A 128 -4.47 14.07 9.40
CA ASP A 128 -4.48 15.34 10.11
C ASP A 128 -3.87 15.17 11.50
N PHE A 129 -2.86 15.98 11.79
CA PHE A 129 -2.16 16.00 13.06
C PHE A 129 -2.46 17.28 13.82
N SER A 130 -2.89 17.13 15.06
CA SER A 130 -3.26 18.23 15.97
C SER A 130 -2.42 18.29 17.24
N GLY A 131 -1.54 17.31 17.46
CA GLY A 131 -0.70 17.18 18.65
C GLY A 131 0.77 17.53 18.39
N ASP A 132 1.64 16.99 19.23
CA ASP A 132 3.09 17.18 19.18
C ASP A 132 3.80 16.23 18.17
N ILE A 133 3.03 15.43 17.44
CA ILE A 133 3.52 14.53 16.39
C ILE A 133 3.04 15.09 15.05
N ALA A 134 3.90 14.98 14.04
CA ALA A 134 3.60 15.28 12.65
C ALA A 134 3.87 14.05 11.79
N PHE A 135 3.58 14.13 10.49
CA PHE A 135 3.77 13.01 9.60
C PHE A 135 5.20 12.45 9.65
N SER A 136 5.29 11.12 9.67
CA SER A 136 6.50 10.34 9.45
C SER A 136 6.09 9.06 8.73
N SER A 137 6.94 8.54 7.86
CA SER A 137 6.61 7.35 7.06
C SER A 137 6.14 6.16 7.90
N THR A 138 6.66 5.97 9.11
CA THR A 138 6.27 4.86 9.99
C THR A 138 4.81 4.91 10.48
N ILE A 139 4.11 6.03 10.29
CA ILE A 139 2.69 6.13 10.65
C ILE A 139 1.84 5.36 9.66
N VAL A 140 2.19 5.33 8.36
CA VAL A 140 1.38 4.58 7.38
C VAL A 140 1.52 3.07 7.57
N ASP A 141 2.64 2.59 8.11
CA ASP A 141 2.87 1.18 8.49
C ASP A 141 1.81 0.64 9.48
N SER A 142 1.15 1.54 10.22
CA SER A 142 0.08 1.16 11.16
C SER A 142 -1.26 0.86 10.47
N THR A 143 -1.38 1.10 9.16
CA THR A 143 -2.61 0.83 8.41
C THR A 143 -2.48 -0.44 7.61
N SER A 144 -3.48 -1.32 7.71
CA SER A 144 -3.57 -2.55 6.92
C SER A 144 -5.02 -2.84 6.53
N LEU A 145 -5.20 -3.79 5.61
CA LEU A 145 -6.50 -4.37 5.27
C LEU A 145 -6.55 -5.80 5.78
N GLN A 146 -7.68 -6.22 6.33
CA GLN A 146 -7.87 -7.57 6.86
C GLN A 146 -9.28 -8.09 6.61
N ASP A 147 -9.42 -9.37 6.30
CA ASP A 147 -10.73 -10.03 6.25
C ASP A 147 -11.28 -10.24 7.67
N LYS A 148 -12.56 -9.88 7.86
CA LYS A 148 -13.28 -9.98 9.13
C LYS A 148 -13.39 -11.39 9.69
N THR A 149 -13.38 -12.40 8.82
CA THR A 149 -13.67 -13.79 9.16
C THR A 149 -12.42 -14.64 9.32
N GLU A 150 -11.31 -14.23 8.70
CA GLU A 150 -10.10 -15.04 8.64
C GLU A 150 -8.86 -14.13 8.51
N SER A 151 -8.14 -14.00 9.62
CA SER A 151 -7.05 -13.03 9.79
C SER A 151 -5.83 -13.30 8.93
N ARG A 152 -5.69 -14.50 8.36
CA ARG A 152 -4.63 -14.82 7.37
C ARG A 152 -4.79 -14.03 6.07
N HIS A 153 -6.01 -13.59 5.76
CA HIS A 153 -6.28 -12.77 4.59
C HIS A 153 -6.06 -11.32 4.97
N LYS A 154 -4.87 -10.80 4.65
CA LYS A 154 -4.46 -9.44 5.02
C LYS A 154 -3.48 -8.84 4.03
N ALA A 155 -3.62 -7.54 3.79
CA ALA A 155 -2.67 -6.74 3.05
C ALA A 155 -1.97 -5.79 4.02
N ASP A 156 -0.65 -5.92 4.15
CA ASP A 156 0.18 -5.02 4.95
C ASP A 156 0.71 -3.88 4.06
N GLU A 157 1.28 -2.84 4.67
CA GLU A 157 1.91 -1.70 3.98
C GLU A 157 3.17 -2.13 3.20
N TYR A 158 3.33 -1.64 1.96
CA TYR A 158 4.45 -1.91 1.05
C TYR A 158 4.97 -0.65 0.31
N GLY A 159 4.74 0.55 0.87
CA GLY A 159 4.96 1.90 0.30
C GLY A 159 6.15 2.03 -0.63
N ALA A 160 7.35 1.89 -0.07
CA ALA A 160 8.60 2.12 -0.77
C ALA A 160 8.79 1.22 -2.01
N LEU A 161 8.20 0.03 -2.02
CA LEU A 161 8.32 -0.93 -3.12
C LEU A 161 7.36 -0.65 -4.27
N LEU A 162 6.31 0.14 -4.02
CA LEU A 162 5.26 0.47 -4.99
C LEU A 162 5.33 1.93 -5.47
N ALA A 163 6.12 2.78 -4.80
CA ALA A 163 6.22 4.20 -5.08
C ALA A 163 6.48 4.54 -6.56
N ASP A 164 7.34 3.80 -7.24
CA ASP A 164 7.66 4.03 -8.65
C ASP A 164 6.50 3.70 -9.60
N ASP A 165 5.66 2.72 -9.27
CA ASP A 165 4.46 2.41 -10.05
C ASP A 165 3.38 3.47 -9.81
N LEU A 166 3.20 3.94 -8.56
CA LEU A 166 2.21 4.97 -8.23
C LEU A 166 2.58 6.32 -8.86
N LYS A 167 3.87 6.70 -8.83
CA LYS A 167 4.37 7.93 -9.47
C LYS A 167 4.16 7.92 -10.98
N ASP A 168 4.39 6.80 -11.66
CA ASP A 168 4.16 6.67 -13.10
C ASP A 168 2.68 6.85 -13.49
N ASP A 169 1.80 6.51 -12.55
CA ASP A 169 0.34 6.62 -12.67
C ASP A 169 -0.22 7.96 -12.18
N GLY A 170 0.64 8.83 -11.66
CA GLY A 170 0.26 10.15 -11.14
C GLY A 170 -0.52 10.10 -9.83
N LEU A 171 -0.40 9.00 -9.08
CA LEU A 171 -1.02 8.85 -7.76
C LEU A 171 -0.10 9.47 -6.70
N GLU A 172 -0.65 10.35 -5.89
CA GLU A 172 0.06 10.98 -4.77
C GLU A 172 0.40 9.93 -3.71
N VAL A 173 1.66 9.87 -3.31
CA VAL A 173 2.17 8.92 -2.33
C VAL A 173 2.59 9.67 -1.09
N PHE A 174 2.49 9.01 0.06
CA PHE A 174 3.17 9.46 1.25
C PHE A 174 4.68 9.21 1.10
N ASP A 175 5.49 10.25 1.17
CA ASP A 175 6.93 10.11 1.04
C ASP A 175 7.74 10.96 2.04
N SER A 176 9.06 11.02 1.83
CA SER A 176 9.94 11.74 2.74
C SER A 176 9.69 13.25 2.76
N GLU A 177 9.16 13.83 1.69
CA GLU A 177 8.90 15.27 1.57
C GLU A 177 7.75 15.71 2.49
N ASP A 178 6.87 14.77 2.85
CA ASP A 178 5.78 14.98 3.81
C ASP A 178 6.25 15.05 5.26
N SER A 179 7.50 14.68 5.54
CA SER A 179 8.01 14.56 6.91
C SER A 179 7.89 15.88 7.68
N GLY A 180 7.17 15.84 8.80
CA GLY A 180 6.93 17.03 9.63
C GLY A 180 5.70 17.84 9.23
N SER A 181 4.98 17.47 8.17
CA SER A 181 3.70 18.07 7.80
C SER A 181 2.61 17.68 8.80
N THR A 182 1.71 18.62 9.10
CA THR A 182 0.55 18.39 9.98
C THR A 182 -0.69 17.96 9.22
N HIS A 183 -0.66 18.01 7.89
CA HIS A 183 -1.74 17.60 7.01
C HIS A 183 -1.12 17.02 5.75
N VAL A 184 -1.47 15.78 5.42
CA VAL A 184 -0.99 15.06 4.24
C VAL A 184 -2.13 14.23 3.66
N GLU A 185 -2.15 14.04 2.35
CA GLU A 185 -3.15 13.27 1.62
C GLU A 185 -2.42 12.40 0.58
N GLY A 186 -2.86 11.17 0.40
CA GLY A 186 -2.20 10.27 -0.54
C GLY A 186 -2.70 8.83 -0.46
N TRP A 187 -2.09 7.99 -1.28
CA TRP A 187 -2.38 6.58 -1.38
C TRP A 187 -1.43 5.76 -0.50
N VAL A 188 -1.99 5.07 0.48
CA VAL A 188 -1.31 3.98 1.19
C VAL A 188 -1.30 2.76 0.28
N SER A 189 -0.12 2.26 -0.06
CA SER A 189 0.02 1.09 -0.92
C SER A 189 0.27 -0.16 -0.10
N MET A 190 -0.53 -1.20 -0.32
CA MET A 190 -0.54 -2.43 0.46
C MET A 190 -0.47 -3.65 -0.44
N ALA A 191 0.03 -4.77 0.07
CA ALA A 191 0.07 -6.01 -0.69
C ALA A 191 -0.20 -7.25 0.17
N THR A 192 -0.86 -8.23 -0.44
CA THR A 192 -0.94 -9.61 0.09
C THR A 192 0.17 -10.42 -0.54
N VAL A 193 1.05 -11.01 0.28
CA VAL A 193 2.13 -11.87 -0.20
C VAL A 193 1.59 -13.29 -0.41
N SER A 194 1.52 -13.71 -1.68
CA SER A 194 0.90 -14.96 -2.16
C SER A 194 -0.64 -15.00 -2.24
N GLU A 195 -1.13 -15.84 -3.15
CA GLU A 195 -2.55 -16.21 -3.31
C GLU A 195 -3.21 -16.71 -2.02
N SER A 196 -2.45 -17.32 -1.11
CA SER A 196 -3.01 -17.89 0.12
C SER A 196 -3.46 -16.82 1.13
N THR A 197 -2.90 -15.61 1.06
CA THR A 197 -3.22 -14.49 1.95
C THR A 197 -4.07 -13.41 1.27
N LYS A 198 -4.42 -13.61 -0.01
CA LYS A 198 -5.23 -12.69 -0.81
C LYS A 198 -6.55 -12.38 -0.10
N LEU A 199 -6.95 -11.11 -0.10
CA LEU A 199 -8.25 -10.69 0.41
C LEU A 199 -9.36 -11.16 -0.52
N LYS A 200 -10.55 -11.40 0.03
CA LYS A 200 -11.73 -11.56 -0.81
C LYS A 200 -12.05 -10.23 -1.49
N PRO A 201 -12.72 -10.25 -2.67
CA PRO A 201 -13.11 -9.02 -3.34
C PRO A 201 -13.84 -8.06 -2.41
N PHE A 202 -13.57 -6.76 -2.52
CA PHE A 202 -14.18 -5.76 -1.63
C PHE A 202 -15.71 -5.72 -1.78
N SER A 203 -16.21 -6.11 -2.95
CA SER A 203 -17.64 -6.29 -3.24
C SER A 203 -18.34 -7.32 -2.35
N GLU A 204 -17.61 -8.26 -1.73
CA GLU A 204 -18.17 -9.20 -0.76
C GLU A 204 -18.41 -8.57 0.62
N GLY A 205 -17.88 -7.38 0.88
CA GLY A 205 -18.09 -6.64 2.14
C GLY A 205 -17.44 -7.28 3.37
N THR A 206 -16.46 -8.17 3.17
CA THR A 206 -15.75 -8.88 4.26
C THR A 206 -14.48 -8.20 4.71
N THR A 207 -14.03 -7.13 4.04
CA THR A 207 -12.77 -6.45 4.37
C THR A 207 -13.00 -5.35 5.42
N SER A 208 -12.04 -5.20 6.32
CA SER A 208 -11.91 -4.10 7.27
C SER A 208 -10.59 -3.37 7.06
N ILE A 209 -10.60 -2.07 7.35
CA ILE A 209 -9.39 -1.26 7.50
C ILE A 209 -8.98 -1.34 8.98
N VAL A 210 -7.72 -1.68 9.22
CA VAL A 210 -7.14 -1.81 10.54
C VAL A 210 -6.14 -0.67 10.73
N TYR A 211 -6.30 0.08 11.81
CA TYR A 211 -5.29 0.98 12.34
C TYR A 211 -4.71 0.32 13.58
N ASP A 212 -3.45 -0.08 13.56
CA ASP A 212 -2.75 -0.74 14.67
C ASP A 212 -1.37 -0.09 14.88
N ARG A 213 -1.33 0.88 15.79
CA ARG A 213 -0.11 1.58 16.16
C ARG A 213 0.51 0.95 17.40
N ALA A 214 1.73 0.47 17.26
CA ALA A 214 2.53 0.01 18.40
C ALA A 214 2.81 1.13 19.43
N ALA A 215 3.13 0.72 20.66
CA ALA A 215 3.61 1.65 21.67
C ALA A 215 4.92 2.30 21.19
N GLY A 216 5.05 3.60 21.42
CA GLY A 216 6.15 4.39 20.84
C GLY A 216 6.61 5.51 21.76
N LYS A 217 7.73 6.13 21.38
CA LYS A 217 8.26 7.31 22.06
C LYS A 217 8.44 8.43 21.04
N GLY A 218 7.86 9.59 21.32
CA GLY A 218 8.03 10.77 20.47
C GLY A 218 9.51 11.17 20.43
N ILE A 219 10.08 11.27 19.23
CA ILE A 219 11.52 11.54 19.06
C ILE A 219 11.88 12.93 19.61
N GLN A 220 11.00 13.92 19.40
CA GLN A 220 11.23 15.30 19.84
C GLN A 220 10.86 15.52 21.32
N SER A 221 9.65 15.11 21.72
CA SER A 221 9.13 15.34 23.07
C SER A 221 9.69 14.36 24.12
N GLY A 222 10.14 13.20 23.68
CA GLY A 222 10.47 12.07 24.56
C GLY A 222 9.27 11.45 25.26
N LYS A 223 8.04 11.90 24.98
CA LYS A 223 6.79 11.38 25.55
C LYS A 223 6.58 9.93 25.13
N GLN A 224 6.13 9.09 26.05
CA GLN A 224 5.70 7.72 25.75
C GLN A 224 4.23 7.71 25.36
N TYR A 225 3.90 6.96 24.32
CA TYR A 225 2.54 6.74 23.85
C TYR A 225 2.23 5.25 23.94
N ALA A 226 1.09 4.90 24.51
CA ALA A 226 0.63 3.52 24.54
C ALA A 226 0.32 3.02 23.12
N ALA A 227 0.30 1.71 22.94
CA ALA A 227 -0.23 1.12 21.72
C ALA A 227 -1.72 1.47 21.60
N TYR A 228 -2.19 1.67 20.38
CA TYR A 228 -3.59 1.95 20.08
C TYR A 228 -3.97 1.19 18.82
N SER A 229 -5.14 0.57 18.85
CA SER A 229 -5.68 -0.12 17.69
C SER A 229 -7.17 0.18 17.54
N ASP A 230 -7.62 0.37 16.31
CA ASP A 230 -9.03 0.42 15.95
C ASP A 230 -9.24 -0.29 14.60
N THR A 231 -10.44 -0.81 14.38
CA THR A 231 -10.78 -1.56 13.17
C THR A 231 -12.17 -1.20 12.74
N GLN A 232 -12.30 -0.81 11.47
CA GLN A 232 -13.56 -0.36 10.91
C GLN A 232 -13.80 -1.02 9.55
N ASP A 233 -15.06 -1.21 9.21
CA ASP A 233 -15.46 -1.89 7.98
C ASP A 233 -15.17 -1.05 6.74
N LEU A 234 -14.55 -1.67 5.74
CA LEU A 234 -14.50 -1.12 4.39
C LEU A 234 -15.85 -1.38 3.72
N VAL A 235 -16.52 -0.32 3.29
CA VAL A 235 -17.83 -0.41 2.62
C VAL A 235 -17.82 0.43 1.35
N LEU A 236 -17.91 -0.22 0.18
CA LEU A 236 -18.04 0.44 -1.11
C LEU A 236 -19.35 1.27 -1.18
N LYS A 237 -19.33 2.39 -1.93
CA LYS A 237 -20.49 3.28 -2.12
C LYS A 237 -21.47 2.80 -3.19
#